data_AF-A0A1F9YS72-F1
#
_entry.id   AF-A0A1F9YS72-F1
#
_cell.length_a   1.000
_cell.length_b   1.000
_cell.length_c   1.000
_cell.angle_alpha   90.00
_cell.angle_beta   90.00
_cell.angle_gamma   90.00
#
_symmetry.space_group_name_H-M   'P 1'
#
loop_
_entity.id
_entity.type
_entity.pdbx_description
1 polymer ?
#
loop_
_entity_poly.entity_id
_entity_poly.type
_entity_poly.pdbx_seq_one_letter_code
_entity_poly.pdbx_strand_id
1 'polypeptide(L)'
;MIALMASPGVSADTRTLSPGVPFSVDANADFGDQVNYTWSTAPAGSIVRFVITDPDGDVIYNQTMTGADSELFFLQEGEYTFTWTNLEPSSITLNYDVEVWDIGIPNVGDAFDAALFVAIIGVVVVAVVIAIVIYLVFVGGKKKQAQQPVYGSQGPGPVYQAPQTPGVCPTCGSPVEPQASFCSRCGARFR
;
A
#
# COMPACT_ATOMS: atom_id res chain seq x y z
N MET A 1 16.14 2.57 14.29
CA MET A 1 16.85 1.63 15.19
C MET A 1 15.77 0.67 15.64
N ILE A 2 15.60 -0.45 14.93
CA ILE A 2 14.57 -1.46 15.27
C ILE A 2 15.16 -2.23 16.45
N ALA A 3 14.53 -2.09 17.62
CA ALA A 3 14.92 -2.85 18.78
C ALA A 3 14.30 -4.24 18.66
N LEU A 4 15.12 -5.25 18.37
CA LEU A 4 14.74 -6.64 18.58
C LEU A 4 14.53 -6.83 20.08
N MET A 5 13.29 -6.93 20.51
CA MET A 5 12.93 -7.25 21.88
C MET A 5 12.35 -8.65 21.85
N ALA A 6 12.89 -9.58 22.63
CA ALA A 6 12.23 -10.86 22.85
C ALA A 6 10.89 -10.59 23.52
N SER A 7 9.79 -11.01 22.89
CA SER A 7 8.48 -11.09 23.53
C SER A 7 8.57 -12.14 24.64
N PRO A 8 7.79 -12.07 25.74
CA PRO A 8 7.84 -13.07 26.80
C PRO A 8 7.30 -14.43 26.30
N GLY A 9 8.13 -15.16 25.55
CA GLY A 9 7.93 -16.58 25.27
C GLY A 9 8.07 -17.43 26.53
N VAL A 10 7.63 -18.69 26.46
CA VAL A 10 7.82 -19.66 27.53
C VAL A 10 9.29 -20.05 27.56
N SER A 11 10.01 -19.45 28.51
CA SER A 11 11.45 -19.64 28.68
C SER A 11 11.83 -21.10 28.98
N ALA A 12 13.08 -21.42 28.65
CA ALA A 12 13.73 -22.69 28.90
C ALA A 12 13.39 -23.33 30.27
N ASP A 13 12.92 -24.58 30.25
CA ASP A 13 12.60 -25.35 31.45
C ASP A 13 12.85 -26.87 31.27
N THR A 14 12.85 -27.58 32.40
CA THR A 14 13.02 -29.03 32.48
C THR A 14 11.77 -29.68 33.08
N ARG A 15 11.24 -30.71 32.40
CA ARG A 15 10.02 -31.42 32.81
C ARG A 15 10.24 -32.93 32.83
N THR A 16 9.65 -33.65 33.78
CA THR A 16 9.51 -35.11 33.69
C THR A 16 8.24 -35.46 32.92
N LEU A 17 8.36 -36.26 31.85
CA LEU A 17 7.24 -36.77 31.07
C LEU A 17 6.96 -38.23 31.43
N SER A 18 5.74 -38.50 31.89
CA SER A 18 5.27 -39.87 32.10
C SER A 18 4.85 -40.51 30.76
N PRO A 19 4.95 -41.84 30.60
CA PRO A 19 4.54 -42.54 29.39
C PRO A 19 3.11 -42.21 28.95
N GLY A 20 2.94 -41.79 27.70
CA GLY A 20 1.65 -41.53 27.07
C GLY A 20 0.90 -40.27 27.56
N VAL A 21 1.44 -39.52 28.53
CA VAL A 21 0.81 -38.30 29.03
C VAL A 21 1.36 -37.09 28.25
N PRO A 22 0.51 -36.32 27.55
CA PRO A 22 0.96 -35.13 26.86
C PRO A 22 1.29 -34.02 27.85
N PHE A 23 2.31 -33.24 27.52
CA PHE A 23 2.66 -31.98 28.16
C PHE A 23 2.68 -30.89 27.10
N SER A 24 2.09 -29.74 27.42
CA SER A 24 1.93 -28.64 26.48
C SER A 24 2.41 -27.32 27.07
N VAL A 25 2.93 -26.45 26.21
CA VAL A 25 3.19 -25.05 26.50
C VAL A 25 2.61 -24.20 25.39
N ASP A 26 2.15 -23.01 25.75
CA ASP A 26 1.50 -22.08 24.84
C ASP A 26 2.43 -20.89 24.57
N ALA A 27 2.52 -20.47 23.32
CA ALA A 27 3.28 -19.32 22.89
C ALA A 27 2.36 -18.37 22.13
N ASN A 28 2.12 -17.18 22.69
CA ASN A 28 1.38 -16.14 22.01
C ASN A 28 2.31 -15.40 21.04
N ALA A 29 1.87 -15.25 19.81
CA ALA A 29 2.63 -14.57 18.77
C ALA A 29 1.74 -13.70 17.90
N ASP A 30 2.32 -12.62 17.39
CA ASP A 30 1.70 -11.72 16.43
C ASP A 30 2.00 -12.16 14.99
N PHE A 31 1.28 -11.58 14.03
CA PHE A 31 1.52 -11.87 12.62
C PHE A 31 2.96 -11.51 12.23
N GLY A 32 3.69 -12.47 11.68
CA GLY A 32 5.06 -12.27 11.22
C GLY A 32 6.11 -12.48 12.29
N ASP A 33 5.74 -12.77 13.53
CA ASP A 33 6.69 -13.19 14.55
C ASP A 33 7.38 -14.50 14.17
N GLN A 34 8.61 -14.65 14.67
CA GLN A 34 9.35 -15.89 14.60
C GLN A 34 9.31 -16.58 15.97
N VAL A 35 9.10 -17.89 16.00
CA VAL A 35 9.37 -18.70 17.19
C VAL A 35 10.60 -19.57 16.97
N ASN A 36 11.49 -19.54 17.93
CA ASN A 36 12.64 -20.43 18.01
C ASN A 36 12.33 -21.45 19.08
N TYR A 37 12.35 -22.73 18.72
CA TYR A 37 12.13 -23.81 19.68
C TYR A 37 13.25 -24.82 19.63
N THR A 38 13.73 -25.18 20.82
CA THR A 38 14.71 -26.24 20.99
C THR A 38 14.20 -27.21 22.04
N TRP A 39 14.44 -28.50 21.84
CA TRP A 39 14.21 -29.48 22.90
C TRP A 39 15.04 -30.75 22.73
N SER A 40 15.27 -31.41 23.84
CA SER A 40 16.01 -32.67 23.94
C SER A 40 15.49 -33.53 25.09
N THR A 41 15.88 -34.79 25.12
CA THR A 41 15.47 -35.73 26.18
C THR A 41 16.64 -36.30 26.96
N ALA A 42 16.36 -36.73 28.19
CA ALA A 42 17.20 -37.65 28.94
C ALA A 42 16.37 -38.88 29.36
N PRO A 43 16.75 -40.12 28.97
CA PRO A 43 17.92 -40.47 28.17
C PRO A 43 17.92 -39.82 26.77
N ALA A 44 19.12 -39.54 26.25
CA ALA A 44 19.26 -39.01 24.91
C ALA A 44 18.77 -40.04 23.89
N GLY A 45 17.97 -39.61 22.91
CA GLY A 45 17.39 -40.50 21.91
C GLY A 45 16.04 -41.11 22.30
N SER A 46 15.47 -40.75 23.45
CA SER A 46 14.09 -41.13 23.79
C SER A 46 13.09 -40.56 22.79
N ILE A 47 12.11 -41.36 22.42
CA ILE A 47 11.16 -41.06 21.36
C ILE A 47 9.97 -40.29 21.93
N VAL A 48 9.69 -39.13 21.32
CA VAL A 48 8.59 -38.24 21.68
C VAL A 48 7.76 -37.94 20.44
N ARG A 49 6.43 -37.93 20.59
CA ARG A 49 5.56 -37.28 19.61
C ARG A 49 5.50 -35.80 19.92
N PHE A 50 5.91 -34.99 18.96
CA PHE A 50 5.90 -33.55 19.04
C PHE A 50 4.87 -32.97 18.07
N VAL A 51 3.95 -32.16 18.61
CA VAL A 51 2.82 -31.59 17.89
C VAL A 51 2.82 -30.09 18.10
N ILE A 52 2.55 -29.34 17.04
CA ILE A 52 2.28 -27.91 17.11
C ILE A 52 0.87 -27.68 16.57
N THR A 53 0.06 -26.98 17.37
CA THR A 53 -1.30 -26.60 17.05
C THR A 53 -1.38 -25.08 16.91
N ASP A 54 -2.12 -24.62 15.91
CA ASP A 54 -2.32 -23.19 15.64
C ASP A 54 -3.46 -22.58 16.48
N PRO A 55 -3.69 -21.26 16.42
CA PRO A 55 -4.72 -20.58 17.21
C PRO A 55 -6.16 -21.03 16.91
N ASP A 56 -6.41 -21.62 15.74
CA ASP A 56 -7.73 -22.17 15.38
C ASP A 56 -7.94 -23.60 15.92
N GLY A 57 -6.89 -24.18 16.51
CA GLY A 57 -6.89 -25.54 17.05
C GLY A 57 -6.49 -26.61 16.03
N ASP A 58 -6.01 -26.22 14.86
CA ASP A 58 -5.58 -27.13 13.80
C ASP A 58 -4.13 -27.57 14.01
N VAL A 59 -3.87 -28.86 13.74
CA VAL A 59 -2.52 -29.43 13.87
C VAL A 59 -1.70 -29.09 12.63
N ILE A 60 -0.76 -28.17 12.77
CA ILE A 60 0.14 -27.71 11.70
C ILE A 60 1.47 -28.48 11.66
N TYR A 61 1.82 -29.16 12.75
CA TYR A 61 2.99 -30.02 12.83
C TYR A 61 2.71 -31.24 13.69
N ASN A 62 3.12 -32.43 13.25
CA ASN A 62 3.01 -33.66 14.03
C ASN A 62 4.07 -34.65 13.59
N GLN A 63 5.09 -34.85 14.42
CA GLN A 63 6.20 -35.75 14.13
C GLN A 63 6.57 -36.60 15.34
N THR A 64 7.19 -37.75 15.06
CA THR A 64 7.82 -38.60 16.08
C THR A 64 9.33 -38.48 15.95
N MET A 65 9.99 -37.99 17.01
CA MET A 65 11.37 -37.54 16.97
C MET A 65 12.02 -37.60 18.35
N THR A 66 13.32 -37.30 18.44
CA THR A 66 14.14 -37.43 19.66
C THR A 66 14.72 -36.10 20.15
N GLY A 67 14.46 -35.02 19.42
CA GLY A 67 14.90 -33.66 19.71
C GLY A 67 14.61 -32.74 18.52
N ALA A 68 14.67 -31.44 18.74
CA ALA A 68 14.59 -30.43 17.68
C ALA A 68 15.38 -29.17 18.07
N ASP A 69 15.82 -28.45 17.04
CA ASP A 69 16.36 -27.08 17.09
C ASP A 69 15.93 -26.43 15.77
N SER A 70 14.91 -25.57 15.83
CA SER A 70 14.24 -25.08 14.63
C SER A 70 13.50 -23.77 14.87
N GLU A 71 13.16 -23.13 13.76
CA GLU A 71 12.49 -21.84 13.71
C GLU A 71 11.20 -21.99 12.91
N LEU A 72 10.13 -21.32 13.34
CA LEU A 72 8.86 -21.22 12.62
C LEU A 72 8.44 -19.77 12.53
N PHE A 73 7.91 -19.37 11.37
CA PHE A 73 7.29 -18.08 11.18
C PHE A 73 5.78 -18.22 11.35
N PHE A 74 5.19 -17.36 12.17
CA PHE A 74 3.76 -17.34 12.36
C PHE A 74 3.11 -16.41 11.34
N LEU A 75 2.10 -16.93 10.64
CA LEU A 75 1.34 -16.21 9.63
C LEU A 75 -0.06 -15.83 10.12
N GLN A 76 -0.31 -16.05 11.40
CA GLN A 76 -1.57 -15.76 12.08
C GLN A 76 -1.23 -15.31 13.49
N GLU A 77 -1.95 -14.30 13.96
CA GLU A 77 -1.87 -13.85 15.34
C GLU A 77 -2.63 -14.82 16.26
N GLY A 78 -2.07 -15.08 17.43
CA GLY A 78 -2.73 -15.85 18.48
C GLY A 78 -1.82 -16.81 19.23
N GLU A 79 -2.45 -17.74 19.94
CA GLU A 79 -1.81 -18.70 20.80
C GLU A 79 -1.50 -20.00 20.04
N TYR A 80 -0.22 -20.34 19.93
CA TYR A 80 0.23 -21.62 19.39
C TYR A 80 0.59 -22.57 20.53
N THR A 81 0.15 -23.82 20.44
CA THR A 81 0.41 -24.83 21.47
C THR A 81 1.45 -25.85 21.00
N PHE A 82 2.53 -25.99 21.77
CA PHE A 82 3.59 -26.96 21.58
C PHE A 82 3.37 -28.13 22.52
N THR A 83 3.21 -29.34 21.99
CA THR A 83 2.88 -30.54 22.78
C THR A 83 3.89 -31.65 22.59
N TRP A 84 4.41 -32.18 23.69
CA TRP A 84 5.29 -33.35 23.73
C TRP A 84 4.58 -34.51 24.42
N THR A 85 4.57 -35.68 23.80
CA THR A 85 4.08 -36.93 24.40
C THR A 85 5.18 -37.97 24.41
N ASN A 86 5.56 -38.43 25.61
CA ASN A 86 6.55 -39.49 25.77
C ASN A 86 5.99 -40.83 25.25
N LEU A 87 6.68 -41.44 24.28
CA LEU A 87 6.31 -42.75 23.73
C LEU A 87 7.12 -43.90 24.32
N GLU A 88 8.08 -43.61 25.20
CA GLU A 88 8.85 -44.61 25.92
C GLU A 88 8.01 -45.29 27.01
N PRO A 89 8.33 -46.54 27.38
CA PRO A 89 7.62 -47.27 28.43
C PRO A 89 7.91 -46.74 29.85
N SER A 90 8.95 -45.91 30.03
CA SER A 90 9.30 -45.28 31.31
C SER A 90 9.32 -43.76 31.20
N SER A 91 9.25 -43.09 32.35
CA SER A 91 9.36 -41.64 32.38
C SER A 91 10.72 -41.15 31.86
N ILE A 92 10.69 -40.03 31.14
CA ILE A 92 11.88 -39.36 30.61
C ILE A 92 11.93 -37.93 31.12
N THR A 93 13.08 -37.29 31.00
CA THR A 93 13.22 -35.85 31.20
C THR A 93 13.19 -35.15 29.84
N LEU A 94 12.40 -34.10 29.72
CA LEU A 94 12.37 -33.16 28.61
C LEU A 94 13.10 -31.88 29.05
N ASN A 95 14.04 -31.41 28.24
CA ASN A 95 14.54 -30.04 28.32
C ASN A 95 14.03 -29.32 27.08
N TYR A 96 13.36 -28.19 27.24
CA TYR A 96 12.79 -27.44 26.13
C TYR A 96 12.99 -25.95 26.33
N ASP A 97 12.92 -25.22 25.23
CA ASP A 97 12.92 -23.76 25.18
C ASP A 97 12.05 -23.33 24.00
N VAL A 98 11.14 -22.37 24.21
CA VAL A 98 10.22 -21.84 23.18
C VAL A 98 10.20 -20.32 23.29
N GLU A 99 10.98 -19.67 22.44
CA GLU A 99 11.15 -18.23 22.47
C GLU A 99 10.45 -17.57 21.27
N VAL A 100 9.65 -16.54 21.55
CA VAL A 100 9.02 -15.73 20.50
C VAL A 100 9.84 -14.47 20.28
N TRP A 101 10.31 -14.31 19.05
CA TRP A 101 11.13 -13.22 18.57
C TRP A 101 10.29 -12.31 17.67
N ASP A 102 10.07 -11.08 18.15
CA ASP A 102 9.54 -10.00 17.32
C ASP A 102 10.65 -9.58 16.35
N ILE A 103 10.49 -9.99 15.09
CA ILE A 103 11.43 -9.67 14.02
C ILE A 103 11.18 -8.29 13.39
N GLY A 104 10.24 -7.51 13.96
CA GLY A 104 9.99 -6.12 13.60
C GLY A 104 9.49 -5.94 12.17
N ILE A 105 8.88 -6.97 11.58
CA ILE A 105 8.08 -6.78 10.37
C ILE A 105 6.82 -6.06 10.85
N PRO A 106 6.58 -4.78 10.46
CA PRO A 106 5.36 -4.11 10.86
C PRO A 106 4.19 -4.98 10.41
N ASN A 107 3.30 -5.32 11.36
CA ASN A 107 2.09 -6.09 11.08
C ASN A 107 1.52 -5.60 9.75
N VAL A 108 1.33 -6.50 8.80
CA VAL A 108 0.73 -6.09 7.52
C VAL A 108 -0.63 -5.45 7.79
N GLY A 109 -1.33 -5.86 8.86
CA GLY A 109 -2.51 -5.18 9.41
C GLY A 109 -2.27 -3.69 9.68
N ASP A 110 -1.27 -3.34 10.48
CA ASP A 110 -0.95 -1.93 10.79
C ASP A 110 -0.51 -1.15 9.53
N ALA A 111 0.22 -1.80 8.62
CA ALA A 111 0.64 -1.18 7.36
C ALA A 111 -0.53 -0.98 6.39
N PHE A 112 -1.44 -1.95 6.28
CA PHE A 112 -2.66 -1.85 5.48
C PHE A 112 -3.65 -0.85 6.08
N ASP A 113 -3.80 -0.82 7.40
CA ASP A 113 -4.64 0.17 8.08
C ASP A 113 -4.06 1.57 7.92
N ALA A 114 -2.75 1.76 8.10
CA ALA A 114 -2.11 3.04 7.82
C ALA A 114 -2.27 3.46 6.35
N ALA A 115 -2.11 2.53 5.40
CA ALA A 115 -2.31 2.80 3.98
C ALA A 115 -3.76 3.16 3.66
N LEU A 116 -4.73 2.48 4.27
CA LEU A 116 -6.15 2.76 4.14
C LEU A 116 -6.50 4.12 4.74
N PHE A 117 -5.98 4.46 5.92
CA PHE A 117 -6.14 5.77 6.54
C PHE A 117 -5.56 6.89 5.68
N VAL A 118 -4.35 6.71 5.11
CA VAL A 118 -3.75 7.67 4.19
C VAL A 118 -4.57 7.79 2.90
N ALA A 119 -5.09 6.69 2.37
CA ALA A 119 -5.96 6.70 1.20
C ALA A 119 -7.29 7.44 1.49
N ILE A 120 -7.92 7.20 2.64
CA ILE A 120 -9.14 7.90 3.08
C ILE A 120 -8.86 9.39 3.24
N ILE A 121 -7.78 9.78 3.90
CA ILE A 121 -7.36 11.18 4.03
C ILE A 121 -7.15 11.79 2.64
N GLY A 122 -6.48 11.08 1.73
CA GLY A 122 -6.28 11.50 0.35
C GLY A 122 -7.60 11.76 -0.38
N VAL A 123 -8.57 10.84 -0.29
CA VAL A 123 -9.90 10.99 -0.88
C VAL A 123 -10.65 12.18 -0.29
N VAL A 124 -10.61 12.36 1.04
CA VAL A 124 -11.24 13.50 1.73
C VAL A 124 -10.61 14.83 1.29
N VAL A 125 -9.28 14.91 1.22
CA VAL A 125 -8.58 16.11 0.74
C VAL A 125 -8.98 16.42 -0.70
N VAL A 126 -9.01 15.43 -1.58
CA VAL A 126 -9.45 15.60 -2.97
C VAL A 126 -10.90 16.09 -3.03
N ALA A 127 -11.82 15.50 -2.26
CA ALA A 127 -13.21 15.92 -2.20
C ALA A 127 -13.37 17.37 -1.70
N VAL A 128 -12.61 17.77 -0.68
CA VAL A 128 -12.58 19.14 -0.15
C VAL A 128 -12.04 20.12 -1.19
N VAL A 129 -10.95 19.78 -1.88
CA VAL A 129 -10.40 20.61 -2.97
C VAL A 129 -11.42 20.79 -4.09
N ILE A 130 -12.08 19.70 -4.51
CA ILE A 130 -13.16 19.76 -5.51
C ILE A 130 -14.29 20.67 -5.03
N ALA A 131 -14.75 20.53 -3.78
CA ALA A 131 -15.80 21.37 -3.22
C ALA A 131 -15.39 22.86 -3.17
N ILE A 132 -14.14 23.16 -2.82
CA ILE A 132 -13.59 24.53 -2.83
C ILE A 132 -13.57 25.08 -4.25
N VAL A 133 -13.07 24.32 -5.23
CA VAL A 133 -13.04 24.76 -6.64
C VAL A 133 -14.46 25.03 -7.14
N ILE A 134 -15.39 24.12 -6.88
CA ILE A 134 -16.81 24.29 -7.21
C ILE A 134 -17.34 25.57 -6.56
N TYR A 135 -17.13 25.77 -5.26
CA TYR A 135 -17.55 26.95 -4.52
C TYR A 135 -16.96 28.24 -5.12
N LEU A 136 -15.67 28.28 -5.43
CA LEU A 136 -15.00 29.44 -6.03
C LEU A 136 -15.55 29.75 -7.44
N VAL A 137 -15.88 28.75 -8.24
CA VAL A 137 -16.52 28.93 -9.56
C VAL A 137 -17.93 29.51 -9.39
N PHE A 138 -18.73 28.97 -8.46
CA PHE A 138 -20.08 29.47 -8.21
C PHE A 138 -20.09 30.90 -7.61
N VAL A 139 -19.14 31.23 -6.74
CA VAL A 139 -19.02 32.56 -6.13
C VAL A 139 -18.39 33.59 -7.09
N GLY A 140 -17.45 33.16 -7.95
CA GLY A 140 -16.86 33.98 -9.01
C GLY A 140 -17.83 34.35 -10.13
N GLY A 141 -19.01 33.70 -10.18
CA GLY A 141 -20.08 33.97 -11.14
C GLY A 141 -20.92 35.23 -10.89
N LYS A 142 -20.55 36.12 -9.95
CA LYS A 142 -21.19 37.44 -9.82
C LYS A 142 -20.72 38.37 -10.94
N LYS A 143 -21.42 38.32 -12.06
CA LYS A 143 -21.28 39.15 -13.26
C LYS A 143 -21.12 40.64 -12.89
N LYS A 144 -19.99 41.25 -13.26
CA LYS A 144 -19.95 42.69 -13.52
C LYS A 144 -20.53 42.91 -14.92
N GLN A 145 -21.83 43.19 -15.00
CA GLN A 145 -22.35 43.92 -16.15
C GLN A 145 -21.80 45.34 -16.06
N ALA A 146 -20.67 45.58 -16.72
CA ALA A 146 -20.20 46.93 -16.96
C ALA A 146 -21.07 47.54 -18.06
N GLN A 147 -21.93 48.45 -17.62
CA GLN A 147 -22.68 49.46 -18.35
C GLN A 147 -21.99 49.90 -19.66
N GLN A 148 -22.70 49.78 -20.79
CA GLN A 148 -22.31 50.45 -22.03
C GLN A 148 -22.36 51.97 -21.80
N PRO A 149 -21.30 52.73 -22.12
CA PRO A 149 -21.41 54.19 -22.13
C PRO A 149 -22.36 54.61 -23.26
N VAL A 150 -23.40 55.36 -22.89
CA VAL A 150 -24.26 56.08 -23.84
C VAL A 150 -23.38 57.08 -24.58
N TYR A 151 -23.05 56.75 -25.83
CA TYR A 151 -22.31 57.61 -26.73
C TYR A 151 -23.23 58.75 -27.18
N GLY A 152 -22.93 59.96 -26.69
CA GLY A 152 -23.59 61.18 -27.12
C GLY A 152 -23.45 61.36 -28.64
N SER A 153 -24.57 61.62 -29.28
CA SER A 153 -24.66 62.14 -30.64
C SER A 153 -23.93 63.48 -30.74
N GLN A 154 -22.97 63.63 -31.68
CA GLN A 154 -22.81 64.80 -32.57
C GLN A 154 -21.50 64.76 -33.39
N GLY A 155 -21.59 64.24 -34.63
CA GLY A 155 -20.84 64.62 -35.86
C GLY A 155 -19.32 64.40 -35.98
N PRO A 156 -18.71 64.50 -37.19
CA PRO A 156 -19.22 64.24 -38.55
C PRO A 156 -18.52 63.02 -39.23
N GLY A 157 -19.31 62.14 -39.85
CA GLY A 157 -18.94 61.33 -41.01
C GLY A 157 -18.00 60.12 -40.85
N PRO A 158 -18.44 58.88 -41.18
CA PRO A 158 -17.52 57.80 -41.49
C PRO A 158 -16.94 57.98 -42.90
N VAL A 159 -15.62 58.05 -43.02
CA VAL A 159 -14.95 57.68 -44.27
C VAL A 159 -15.14 56.19 -44.47
N TYR A 160 -16.11 55.84 -45.32
CA TYR A 160 -16.21 54.51 -45.93
C TYR A 160 -14.90 54.24 -46.69
N GLN A 161 -14.06 53.35 -46.18
CA GLN A 161 -13.03 52.72 -47.02
C GLN A 161 -13.73 51.63 -47.83
N ALA A 162 -13.82 51.87 -49.14
CA ALA A 162 -14.38 50.94 -50.10
C ALA A 162 -13.66 49.58 -50.04
N PRO A 163 -14.37 48.45 -50.29
CA PRO A 163 -13.73 47.15 -50.43
C PRO A 163 -12.68 47.24 -51.54
N GLN A 164 -11.40 47.07 -51.19
CA GLN A 164 -10.36 46.94 -52.18
C GLN A 164 -10.55 45.59 -52.86
N THR A 165 -10.95 45.62 -54.12
CA THR A 165 -11.19 44.43 -54.95
C THR A 165 -9.94 43.54 -54.93
N PRO A 166 -10.05 42.25 -54.59
CA PRO A 166 -8.90 41.34 -54.64
C PRO A 166 -8.35 41.30 -56.06
N GLY A 167 -7.07 41.62 -56.24
CA GLY A 167 -6.38 41.45 -57.51
C GLY A 167 -6.21 39.96 -57.81
N VAL A 168 -6.16 39.57 -59.08
CA VAL A 168 -5.87 38.17 -59.47
C VAL A 168 -4.47 38.13 -60.07
N CYS A 169 -3.67 37.14 -59.67
CA CYS A 169 -2.31 36.95 -60.19
C CYS A 169 -2.37 36.70 -61.70
N PRO A 170 -1.74 37.52 -62.55
CA PRO A 170 -1.79 37.34 -64.01
C PRO A 170 -1.04 36.08 -64.48
N THR A 171 -0.16 35.52 -63.65
CA THR A 171 0.64 34.34 -64.00
C THR A 171 -0.07 33.02 -63.71
N CYS A 172 -0.89 32.94 -62.65
CA CYS A 172 -1.50 31.67 -62.23
C CYS A 172 -3.00 31.76 -61.88
N GLY A 173 -3.60 32.94 -61.96
CA GLY A 173 -5.04 33.12 -61.75
C GLY A 173 -5.50 33.03 -60.30
N SER A 174 -4.62 32.95 -59.30
CA SER A 174 -5.03 32.93 -57.89
C SER A 174 -5.35 34.34 -57.37
N PRO A 175 -6.29 34.49 -56.43
CA PRO A 175 -6.55 35.77 -55.77
C PRO A 175 -5.32 36.23 -54.97
N VAL A 176 -5.08 37.53 -54.99
CA VAL A 176 -3.93 38.21 -54.40
C VAL A 176 -4.44 39.33 -53.50
N GLU A 177 -3.90 39.39 -52.29
CA GLU A 177 -4.15 40.48 -51.35
C GLU A 177 -3.64 41.81 -51.94
N PRO A 178 -4.37 42.93 -51.85
CA PRO A 178 -4.00 44.18 -52.52
C PRO A 178 -2.60 44.75 -52.16
N GLN A 179 -1.98 44.27 -51.08
CA GLN A 179 -0.68 44.74 -50.58
C GLN A 179 0.45 43.69 -50.71
N ALA A 180 0.21 42.54 -51.35
CA ALA A 180 1.23 41.51 -51.50
C ALA A 180 2.29 41.91 -52.55
N SER A 181 3.58 41.80 -52.23
CA SER A 181 4.68 42.06 -53.17
C SER A 181 5.01 40.86 -54.09
N PHE A 182 4.46 39.68 -53.78
CA PHE A 182 4.63 38.47 -54.58
C PHE A 182 3.45 37.51 -54.39
N CYS A 183 3.24 36.62 -55.36
CA CYS A 183 2.20 35.60 -55.32
C CYS A 183 2.61 34.49 -54.36
N SER A 184 1.80 34.24 -53.33
CA SER A 184 2.00 33.14 -52.39
C SER A 184 1.84 31.75 -53.02
N ARG A 185 1.18 31.66 -54.18
CA ARG A 185 0.90 30.39 -54.85
C ARG A 185 1.95 29.99 -55.89
N CYS A 186 2.46 30.93 -56.69
CA CYS A 186 3.41 30.63 -57.77
C CYS A 186 4.76 31.35 -57.63
N GLY A 187 4.93 32.23 -56.63
CA GLY A 187 6.19 32.94 -56.38
C GLY A 187 6.47 34.12 -57.32
N ALA A 188 5.58 34.44 -58.27
CA ALA A 188 5.74 35.58 -59.16
C ALA A 188 5.75 36.90 -58.37
N ARG A 189 6.76 37.75 -58.57
CA ARG A 189 6.84 39.08 -57.93
C ARG A 189 5.98 40.09 -58.69
N PHE A 190 5.17 40.85 -57.96
CA PHE A 190 4.42 41.98 -58.50
C PHE A 190 5.36 43.19 -58.43
N ARG A 191 5.69 43.77 -59.58
CA ARG A 191 6.68 44.85 -59.70
C ARG A 191 6.00 46.21 -59.71
#